data_AF-A0A5J6U8J3-F1
#
_entry.id   AF-A0A5J6U8J3-F1
#
_cell.length_a   1.000
_cell.length_b   1.000
_cell.length_c   1.000
_cell.angle_alpha   90.00
_cell.angle_beta   90.00
_cell.angle_gamma   90.00
#
_symmetry.space_group_name_H-M   'P 1'
#
loop_
_entity.id
_entity.type
_entity.pdbx_description
1 polymer ?
#
loop_
_entity_poly.entity_id
_entity_poly.type
_entity_poly.pdbx_seq_one_letter_code
_entity_poly.pdbx_strand_id
1 'polypeptide(L)'
;MADSDTAPAQRTLLHIAERRHWEAARDAGVSYTMSTLGRTLDDEGFVHCSSGMDQVRGVLDRFYTGVDRAGLVLLVIDASRLDAPVRDEPAGDELFPHVYGPIPVGAVIDARPLSDNL
;
A
#
# COMPACT_ATOMS: atom_id res chain seq x y z
N MET A 1 14.76 -35.77 -13.81
CA MET A 1 13.31 -35.46 -13.67
C MET A 1 13.27 -34.15 -12.92
N ALA A 2 12.71 -33.11 -13.55
CA ALA A 2 13.01 -31.71 -13.26
C ALA A 2 12.84 -31.31 -11.78
N ASP A 3 13.86 -30.64 -11.24
CA ASP A 3 13.68 -29.73 -10.11
C ASP A 3 12.86 -28.55 -10.64
N SER A 4 11.60 -28.46 -10.19
CA SER A 4 10.78 -27.28 -10.40
C SER A 4 11.32 -26.16 -9.51
N ASP A 5 12.23 -25.36 -10.04
CA ASP A 5 12.62 -24.06 -9.48
C ASP A 5 11.41 -23.12 -9.55
N THR A 6 10.53 -23.24 -8.55
CA THR A 6 9.45 -22.28 -8.35
C THR A 6 10.08 -21.13 -7.59
N ALA A 7 10.43 -20.06 -8.32
CA ALA A 7 10.78 -18.80 -7.68
C ALA A 7 9.72 -18.48 -6.60
N PRO A 8 10.12 -18.06 -5.39
CA PRO A 8 9.16 -17.77 -4.33
C PRO A 8 8.11 -16.76 -4.85
N ALA A 9 6.84 -17.02 -4.54
CA ALA A 9 5.76 -16.12 -4.95
C ALA A 9 6.05 -14.70 -4.44
N GLN A 10 6.17 -13.75 -5.35
CA GLN A 10 6.46 -12.36 -5.05
C GLN A 10 5.30 -11.75 -4.24
N ARG A 11 5.54 -11.49 -2.95
CA ARG A 11 4.53 -10.91 -2.06
C ARG A 11 4.24 -9.47 -2.48
N THR A 12 2.99 -9.19 -2.78
CA THR A 12 2.50 -7.85 -3.12
C THR A 12 1.67 -7.29 -1.98
N LEU A 13 1.88 -6.01 -1.65
CA LEU A 13 1.08 -5.26 -0.70
C LEU A 13 0.24 -4.21 -1.43
N LEU A 14 -0.92 -3.88 -0.89
CA LEU A 14 -1.82 -2.88 -1.44
C LEU A 14 -1.94 -1.70 -0.48
N HIS A 15 -1.77 -0.47 -0.97
CA HIS A 15 -1.90 0.73 -0.16
C HIS A 15 -2.82 1.74 -0.83
N ILE A 16 -3.82 2.24 -0.09
CA ILE A 16 -4.69 3.33 -0.55
C ILE A 16 -3.97 4.63 -0.29
N ALA A 17 -3.68 5.38 -1.35
CA ALA A 17 -3.01 6.66 -1.28
C ALA A 17 -3.92 7.77 -1.81
N GLU A 18 -3.78 8.96 -1.22
CA GLU A 18 -4.23 10.18 -1.89
C GLU A 18 -3.35 10.41 -3.13
N ARG A 19 -3.99 10.49 -4.31
CA ARG A 19 -3.34 10.63 -5.62
C ARG A 19 -2.27 11.70 -5.63
N ARG A 20 -2.58 12.88 -5.08
CA ARG A 20 -1.68 14.04 -5.02
C ARG A 20 -0.36 13.75 -4.31
N HIS A 21 -0.39 12.97 -3.24
CA HIS A 21 0.81 12.65 -2.46
C HIS A 21 1.66 11.61 -3.19
N TRP A 22 1.01 10.62 -3.81
CA TRP A 22 1.70 9.64 -4.65
C TRP A 22 2.38 10.29 -5.85
N GLU A 23 1.65 11.10 -6.61
CA GLU A 23 2.17 11.78 -7.80
C GLU A 23 3.32 12.72 -7.45
N ALA A 24 3.21 13.49 -6.35
CA ALA A 24 4.30 14.35 -5.88
C ALA A 24 5.59 13.56 -5.54
N ALA A 25 5.47 12.44 -4.81
CA ALA A 25 6.62 11.60 -4.47
C ALA A 25 7.27 10.98 -5.71
N ARG A 26 6.43 10.43 -6.61
CA ARG A 26 6.87 9.84 -7.88
C ARG A 26 7.59 10.85 -8.77
N ASP A 27 7.00 12.02 -8.97
CA ASP A 27 7.52 13.03 -9.89
C ASP A 27 8.82 13.68 -9.35
N ALA A 28 8.96 13.76 -8.03
CA ALA A 28 10.21 14.19 -7.37
C ALA A 28 11.26 13.07 -7.27
N GLY A 29 10.89 11.81 -7.54
CA GLY A 29 11.79 10.66 -7.41
C GLY A 29 12.19 10.35 -5.97
N VAL A 30 11.36 10.72 -4.99
CA VAL A 30 11.58 10.51 -3.56
C VAL A 30 10.65 9.44 -3.01
N SER A 31 11.04 8.77 -1.93
CA SER A 31 10.17 7.77 -1.29
C SER A 31 8.86 8.39 -0.79
N TYR A 32 7.78 7.65 -0.92
CA TYR A 32 6.46 8.03 -0.43
C TYR A 32 6.36 7.82 1.09
N THR A 33 5.80 8.81 1.79
CA THR A 33 5.82 8.91 3.26
C THR A 33 4.45 9.14 3.89
N MET A 34 3.34 8.89 3.19
CA MET A 34 2.02 8.91 3.84
C MET A 34 1.68 7.51 4.35
N SER A 35 1.03 7.44 5.51
CA SER A 35 0.65 6.18 6.15
C SER A 35 -0.79 5.78 5.83
N THR A 36 -1.70 6.75 5.85
CA THR A 36 -3.12 6.60 5.55
C THR A 36 -3.72 8.00 5.28
N LEU A 37 -5.04 8.11 5.19
CA LEU A 37 -5.76 9.36 4.93
C LEU A 37 -5.30 10.49 5.86
N GLY A 38 -4.65 11.52 5.31
CA GLY A 38 -4.20 12.70 6.07
C GLY A 38 -3.15 12.44 7.16
N ARG A 39 -2.54 11.25 7.22
CA ARG A 39 -1.53 10.90 8.23
C ARG A 39 -0.23 10.47 7.57
N THR A 40 0.88 11.00 8.07
CA THR A 40 2.22 10.71 7.56
C THR A 40 2.81 9.47 8.23
N LEU A 41 3.89 8.94 7.67
CA LEU A 41 4.72 7.90 8.28
C LEU A 41 5.25 8.35 9.65
N ASP A 42 5.62 9.63 9.80
CA ASP A 42 6.13 10.15 11.08
C ASP A 42 5.04 10.22 12.17
N ASP A 43 3.77 10.35 11.76
CA ASP A 43 2.63 10.37 12.69
C ASP A 43 2.29 8.98 13.24
N GLU A 44 2.35 7.95 12.38
CA GLU A 44 1.88 6.59 12.70
C GLU A 44 3.03 5.61 13.03
N GLY A 45 4.24 5.88 12.52
CA GLY A 45 5.42 5.02 12.65
C GLY A 45 5.52 3.87 11.64
N PHE A 46 4.49 3.67 10.81
CA PHE A 46 4.47 2.70 9.71
C PHE A 46 3.44 3.12 8.65
N VAL A 47 3.51 2.54 7.44
CA VAL A 47 2.49 2.71 6.38
C VAL A 47 1.50 1.55 6.41
N HIS A 48 0.21 1.86 6.51
CA HIS A 48 -0.85 0.86 6.47
C HIS A 48 -0.99 0.25 5.08
N CYS A 49 -0.91 -1.06 4.97
CA CYS A 49 -1.17 -1.80 3.74
C CYS A 49 -2.26 -2.86 3.96
N SER A 50 -2.74 -3.43 2.87
CA SER A 50 -3.67 -4.56 2.81
C SER A 50 -3.01 -5.71 2.05
N SER A 51 -3.34 -6.94 2.42
CA SER A 51 -2.85 -8.16 1.76
C SER A 51 -3.69 -8.52 0.52
N GLY A 52 -4.88 -7.94 0.36
CA GLY A 52 -5.78 -8.24 -0.75
C GLY A 52 -6.93 -7.25 -0.90
N MET A 53 -7.68 -7.38 -2.00
CA MET A 53 -8.75 -6.45 -2.36
C MET A 53 -9.92 -6.42 -1.37
N ASP A 54 -10.22 -7.52 -0.69
CA ASP A 54 -11.31 -7.55 0.30
C ASP A 54 -10.99 -6.67 1.52
N GLN A 55 -9.72 -6.66 1.94
CA GLN A 55 -9.22 -5.72 2.96
C GLN A 55 -9.26 -4.28 2.45
N VAL A 56 -8.84 -4.01 1.21
CA VAL A 56 -8.92 -2.68 0.59
C VAL A 56 -10.36 -2.16 0.62
N ARG A 57 -11.34 -2.97 0.21
CA ARG A 57 -12.78 -2.61 0.25
C ARG A 57 -13.23 -2.31 1.68
N GLY A 58 -12.91 -3.18 2.63
CA GLY A 58 -13.24 -2.96 4.05
C GLY A 58 -12.63 -1.68 4.64
N VAL A 59 -11.40 -1.33 4.26
CA VAL A 59 -10.74 -0.08 4.68
C VAL A 59 -11.41 1.13 4.03
N LEU A 60 -11.72 1.06 2.72
CA LEU A 60 -12.40 2.13 1.99
C LEU A 60 -13.79 2.45 2.59
N ASP A 61 -14.52 1.41 2.99
CA ASP A 61 -15.87 1.54 3.56
C ASP A 61 -15.87 2.04 5.01
N ARG A 62 -14.78 1.83 5.76
CA ARG A 62 -14.69 2.23 7.17
C ARG A 62 -14.07 3.61 7.35
N PHE A 63 -13.02 3.92 6.60
CA PHE A 63 -12.15 5.08 6.86
C PHE A 63 -12.18 6.15 5.76
N TYR A 64 -12.69 5.82 4.57
CA TYR A 64 -12.66 6.72 3.41
C TYR A 64 -14.06 7.08 2.88
N THR A 65 -15.11 6.99 3.69
CA THR A 65 -16.51 7.22 3.27
C THR A 65 -16.80 8.66 2.83
N GLY A 66 -16.06 9.64 3.35
CA GLY A 66 -16.19 11.06 3.00
C GLY A 66 -15.18 11.55 1.95
N VAL A 67 -14.41 10.65 1.33
CA VAL A 67 -13.32 11.00 0.42
C VAL A 67 -13.72 10.69 -1.02
N ASP A 68 -13.58 11.68 -1.90
CA ASP A 68 -13.78 11.50 -3.34
C ASP A 68 -12.79 10.46 -3.88
N ARG A 69 -13.34 9.37 -4.43
CA ARG A 69 -12.61 8.24 -5.00
C ARG A 69 -11.70 8.66 -6.17
N ALA A 70 -12.06 9.70 -6.92
CA ALA A 70 -11.21 10.25 -7.99
C ALA A 70 -9.86 10.79 -7.45
N GLY A 71 -9.85 11.23 -6.19
CA GLY A 71 -8.67 11.71 -5.48
C GLY A 71 -7.78 10.58 -4.91
N LEU A 72 -8.16 9.31 -5.10
CA LEU A 72 -7.44 8.16 -4.56
C LEU A 72 -6.82 7.28 -5.65
N VAL A 73 -5.73 6.62 -5.29
CA VAL A 73 -5.09 5.57 -6.07
C VAL A 73 -4.76 4.37 -5.19
N LEU A 74 -4.78 3.19 -5.77
CA LEU A 74 -4.29 1.96 -5.16
C LEU A 74 -2.86 1.73 -5.63
N LEU A 75 -1.91 1.80 -4.70
CA LEU A 75 -0.52 1.43 -4.95
C LEU A 75 -0.37 -0.07 -4.76
N VAL A 76 0.28 -0.71 -5.73
CA VAL A 76 0.65 -2.12 -5.72
C VAL A 76 2.15 -2.18 -5.48
N ILE A 77 2.55 -2.70 -4.33
CA ILE A 77 3.92 -2.63 -3.82
C ILE A 77 4.54 -4.02 -3.83
N ASP A 78 5.68 -4.16 -4.48
CA ASP A 78 6.52 -5.36 -4.40
C ASP A 78 7.31 -5.36 -3.10
N ALA A 79 6.95 -6.26 -2.17
CA ALA A 79 7.55 -6.29 -0.85
C ALA A 79 9.06 -6.62 -0.88
N SER A 80 9.55 -7.26 -1.94
CA SER A 80 10.97 -7.58 -2.09
C SER A 80 11.84 -6.36 -2.42
N ARG A 81 11.23 -5.24 -2.80
CA ARG A 81 11.89 -3.96 -3.11
C ARG A 81 11.80 -2.94 -1.98
N LEU A 82 11.26 -3.33 -0.84
CA LEU A 82 11.21 -2.50 0.35
C LEU A 82 12.52 -2.59 1.12
N ASP A 83 13.06 -1.44 1.52
CA ASP A 83 14.22 -1.36 2.42
C ASP A 83 13.80 -1.54 3.90
N ALA A 84 12.50 -1.43 4.18
CA ALA A 84 11.91 -1.45 5.52
C ALA A 84 11.20 -2.79 5.81
N PRO A 85 11.16 -3.23 7.08
CA PRO A 85 10.50 -4.47 7.43
C PRO A 85 8.98 -4.35 7.29
N VAL A 86 8.37 -5.43 6.82
CA VAL A 86 6.92 -5.63 6.79
C VAL A 86 6.52 -6.50 7.97
N ARG A 87 5.51 -6.09 8.73
CA ARG A 87 4.94 -6.90 9.80
C ARG A 87 3.44 -7.06 9.59
N ASP A 88 2.97 -8.30 9.71
CA ASP A 88 1.54 -8.59 9.70
C ASP A 88 1.02 -8.51 11.12
N GLU A 89 0.18 -7.51 11.39
CA GLU A 89 -0.30 -7.18 12.73
C GLU A 89 -1.84 -7.21 12.78
N PRO A 90 -2.42 -7.63 13.92
CA PRO A 90 -3.86 -7.79 14.04
C PRO A 90 -4.58 -6.44 14.06
N ALA A 91 -5.64 -6.33 13.26
CA ALA A 91 -6.64 -5.27 13.34
C ALA A 91 -8.03 -5.93 13.34
N GLY A 92 -8.57 -6.18 14.53
CA GLY A 92 -9.73 -7.06 14.71
C GLY A 92 -9.33 -8.53 14.50
N ASP A 93 -10.10 -9.25 13.68
CA ASP A 93 -9.90 -10.68 13.41
C ASP A 93 -8.99 -10.96 12.19
N GLU A 94 -8.46 -9.91 11.56
CA GLU A 94 -7.62 -9.99 10.37
C GLU A 94 -6.21 -9.46 10.64
N LEU A 95 -5.23 -9.95 9.86
CA LEU A 95 -3.87 -9.41 9.86
C LEU A 95 -3.70 -8.43 8.70
N PHE A 96 -3.16 -7.25 9.01
CA PHE A 96 -2.83 -6.22 8.04
C PHE A 96 -1.31 -6.02 7.98
N PRO A 97 -0.73 -5.94 6.78
CA PRO A 97 0.68 -5.63 6.62
C PRO A 97 0.95 -4.15 6.93
N HIS A 98 1.97 -3.90 7.75
CA HIS A 98 2.51 -2.58 8.05
C HIS A 98 3.96 -2.51 7.57
N VAL A 99 4.28 -1.47 6.78
CA VAL A 99 5.64 -1.19 6.32
C VAL A 99 6.28 -0.17 7.27
N TYR A 100 7.31 -0.56 8.00
CA TYR A 100 7.97 0.27 9.01
C TYR A 100 9.05 1.17 8.40
N GLY A 101 8.67 1.96 7.41
CA GLY A 101 9.56 2.87 6.71
C GLY A 101 8.92 3.46 5.45
N PRO A 102 9.62 4.39 4.78
CA PRO A 102 9.10 5.03 3.58
C PRO A 102 9.08 4.02 2.42
N ILE A 103 8.15 4.19 1.49
CA ILE A 103 8.00 3.30 0.32
C ILE A 103 8.82 3.87 -0.83
N PRO A 104 9.89 3.20 -1.30
CA PRO A 104 10.61 3.64 -2.50
C PRO A 104 9.67 3.65 -3.71
N VAL A 105 9.74 4.68 -4.55
CA VAL A 105 8.91 4.75 -5.77
C VAL A 105 9.12 3.52 -6.67
N GLY A 106 10.35 3.00 -6.74
CA GLY A 106 10.67 1.79 -7.49
C GLY A 106 10.11 0.48 -6.91
N ALA A 107 9.62 0.50 -5.66
CA ALA A 107 8.90 -0.61 -5.04
C ALA A 107 7.43 -0.65 -5.46
N VAL A 108 6.86 0.47 -5.91
CA VAL A 108 5.51 0.53 -6.46
C VAL A 108 5.55 0.05 -7.92
N ILE A 109 5.03 -1.16 -8.14
CA ILE A 109 5.03 -1.82 -9.46
C ILE A 109 3.79 -1.53 -10.29
N ASP A 110 2.73 -0.99 -9.67
CA ASP A 110 1.53 -0.50 -10.34
C ASP A 110 0.81 0.55 -9.46
N ALA A 111 0.11 1.49 -10.08
CA ALA A 111 -0.68 2.51 -9.41
C ALA A 111 -1.98 2.75 -10.19
N ARG A 112 -3.11 2.34 -9.61
CA ARG A 112 -4.41 2.34 -10.30
C ARG A 112 -5.36 3.35 -9.68
N PRO A 113 -6.11 4.14 -10.47
CA PRO A 113 -7.24 4.90 -9.93
C PRO A 113 -8.22 3.99 -9.17
N LEU A 114 -8.64 4.40 -7.98
CA LEU A 114 -9.73 3.76 -7.26
C LEU A 114 -11.04 4.38 -7.74
N SER A 115 -11.60 3.87 -8.84
CA SER A 115 -12.93 4.29 -9.33
C SER A 115 -14.05 3.58 -8.55
N ASP A 116 -15.26 4.13 -8.59
CA ASP A 116 -16.42 3.69 -7.77
C ASP A 116 -16.87 2.22 -7.97
N ASN A 117 -16.38 1.51 -9.00
CA ASN A 117 -16.79 0.15 -9.35
C ASN A 117 -15.82 -0.97 -8.90
N LEU A 118 -15.13 -0.80 -7.76
CA LEU A 118 -14.22 -1.81 -7.21
C LEU A 118 -14.88 -2.81 -6.26
#